data_AF-A0AAW5PHY5-F1
#
_entry.id   AF-A0AAW5PHY5-F1
#
_cell.length_a   1.000
_cell.length_b   1.000
_cell.length_c   1.000
_cell.angle_alpha   90.00
_cell.angle_beta   90.00
_cell.angle_gamma   90.00
#
_symmetry.space_group_name_H-M   'P 1'
#
loop_
_entity.id
_entity.type
_entity.pdbx_description
1 polymer ?
#
loop_
_entity_poly.entity_id
_entity_poly.type
_entity_poly.pdbx_seq_one_letter_code
_entity_poly.pdbx_strand_id
1 'polypeptide(L)'
;MPVWSALKNPLLSVLAVVFAFAVMVLVNSLGSWLVPLLRIPPGGEPQLAWDLAWTILSGIAAIAFASRYAPTWPRSHGGVVWAVIAAASIYTAWDFGSDFPFWFVGILLVSLPVQAFVGLWVGTRLRPARA
;
A
#
# COMPACT_ATOMS: atom_id res chain seq x y z
N MET A 1 2.56 37.37 3.76
CA MET A 1 2.94 35.99 3.39
C MET A 1 2.12 34.86 4.07
N PRO A 2 0.77 34.93 4.28
CA PRO A 2 0.02 33.80 4.88
C PRO A 2 -0.60 32.82 3.86
N VAL A 3 -0.81 33.24 2.61
CA VAL A 3 -1.49 32.41 1.58
C VAL A 3 -0.61 31.25 1.09
N TRP A 4 0.70 31.48 1.00
CA TRP A 4 1.66 30.47 0.51
C TRP A 4 1.82 29.30 1.49
N SER A 5 1.78 29.55 2.79
CA SER A 5 1.81 28.49 3.82
C SER A 5 0.49 27.72 3.89
N ALA A 6 -0.65 28.38 3.62
CA ALA A 6 -1.97 27.75 3.61
C ALA A 6 -2.16 26.76 2.43
N LEU A 7 -1.61 27.05 1.25
CA LEU A 7 -1.70 26.18 0.07
C LEU A 7 -0.64 25.07 0.02
N LYS A 8 0.54 25.32 0.60
CA LYS A 8 1.66 24.36 0.57
C LYS A 8 1.31 23.03 1.23
N ASN A 9 0.72 23.05 2.43
CA ASN A 9 0.45 21.82 3.17
C ASN A 9 -0.62 20.92 2.50
N PRO A 10 -1.77 21.45 2.05
CA PRO A 10 -2.72 20.67 1.26
C PRO A 10 -2.10 20.07 0.01
N LEU A 11 -1.31 20.85 -0.74
CA LEU A 11 -0.63 20.36 -1.94
C LEU A 11 0.34 19.21 -1.61
N LEU A 12 1.17 19.36 -0.58
CA LEU A 12 2.09 18.31 -0.14
C LEU A 12 1.37 17.08 0.39
N SER A 13 0.21 17.24 1.03
CA SER A 13 -0.65 16.14 1.47
C SER A 13 -1.18 15.33 0.29
N VAL A 14 -1.70 16.00 -0.74
CA VAL A 14 -2.16 15.36 -1.97
C VAL A 14 -0.99 14.64 -2.66
N LEU A 15 0.16 15.31 -2.82
CA LEU A 15 1.34 14.71 -3.42
C LEU A 15 1.81 13.48 -2.62
N ALA A 16 1.82 13.54 -1.28
CA ALA A 16 2.21 12.40 -0.46
C ALA A 16 1.32 11.17 -0.69
N VAL A 17 0.01 11.37 -0.87
CA VAL A 17 -0.93 10.28 -1.19
C VAL A 17 -0.73 9.77 -2.62
N VAL A 18 -0.59 10.66 -3.61
CA VAL A 18 -0.37 10.28 -5.01
C VAL A 18 0.93 9.46 -5.16
N PHE A 19 2.03 9.94 -4.57
CA PHE A 19 3.30 9.23 -4.61
C PHE A 19 3.27 7.92 -3.82
N ALA A 20 2.45 7.79 -2.77
CA ALA A 20 2.26 6.52 -2.08
C ALA A 20 1.68 5.44 -3.01
N PHE A 21 0.69 5.79 -3.84
CA PHE A 21 0.18 4.86 -4.85
C PHE A 21 1.18 4.59 -5.98
N ALA A 22 1.98 5.58 -6.37
CA ALA A 22 3.09 5.34 -7.30
C ALA A 22 4.10 4.33 -6.72
N VAL A 23 4.44 4.45 -5.43
CA VAL A 23 5.28 3.48 -4.72
C VAL A 23 4.62 2.10 -4.67
N MET A 24 3.31 2.03 -4.43
CA MET A 24 2.57 0.76 -4.47
C MET A 24 2.75 0.06 -5.82
N VAL A 25 2.51 0.78 -6.92
CA VAL A 25 2.66 0.24 -8.28
C VAL A 25 4.09 -0.20 -8.55
N LEU A 26 5.08 0.61 -8.18
CA LEU A 26 6.49 0.28 -8.36
C LEU A 26 6.88 -0.99 -7.58
N VAL A 27 6.53 -1.06 -6.29
CA VAL A 27 6.84 -2.22 -5.44
C VAL A 27 6.14 -3.47 -5.96
N ASN A 28 4.87 -3.38 -6.32
CA ASN A 28 4.15 -4.52 -6.88
C ASN A 28 4.75 -4.99 -8.21
N SER A 29 5.24 -4.07 -9.04
CA SER A 29 5.89 -4.41 -10.32
C SER A 29 7.21 -5.16 -10.15
N LEU A 30 7.93 -4.97 -9.04
CA LEU A 30 9.15 -5.74 -8.75
C LEU A 30 8.84 -7.23 -8.58
N GLY A 31 7.64 -7.58 -8.10
CA GLY A 31 7.20 -8.96 -7.98
C GLY A 31 7.18 -9.69 -9.32
N SER A 32 6.68 -9.05 -10.37
CA SER A 32 6.60 -9.66 -11.71
C SER A 32 7.98 -9.86 -12.35
N TRP A 33 8.95 -8.99 -12.06
CA TRP A 33 10.32 -9.12 -12.57
C TRP A 33 11.07 -10.31 -11.97
N LEU A 34 10.67 -10.74 -10.78
CA LEU A 34 11.31 -11.85 -10.06
C LEU A 34 10.72 -13.22 -10.43
N VAL A 35 9.51 -13.28 -11.00
CA VAL A 35 8.84 -14.53 -11.42
C VAL A 35 9.73 -15.39 -12.32
N PRO A 36 10.35 -14.86 -13.41
CA PRO A 36 11.22 -15.67 -14.27
C PRO A 36 12.49 -16.17 -13.56
N LEU A 37 13.04 -15.35 -12.66
CA LEU A 37 14.26 -15.68 -11.91
C LEU A 37 14.01 -16.83 -10.92
N LEU A 38 12.85 -16.83 -10.28
CA LEU A 38 12.44 -17.85 -9.31
C LEU A 38 11.77 -19.06 -9.96
N ARG A 39 11.62 -19.06 -11.31
CA ARG A 39 10.97 -20.12 -12.08
C ARG A 39 9.58 -20.48 -11.55
N ILE A 40 8.84 -19.47 -11.08
CA ILE A 40 7.47 -19.67 -10.61
C ILE A 40 6.62 -20.01 -11.84
N PRO A 41 5.92 -21.17 -11.86
CA PRO A 41 5.10 -21.57 -12.99
C PRO A 41 4.02 -20.53 -13.28
N PRO A 42 3.77 -20.20 -14.57
CA PRO A 42 2.68 -19.32 -14.93
C PRO A 42 1.33 -20.01 -14.70
N GLY A 43 0.40 -19.29 -14.10
CA GLY A 43 -0.90 -19.81 -13.70
C GLY A 43 -0.82 -20.73 -12.46
N GLY A 44 -1.90 -20.77 -11.71
CA GLY A 44 -2.05 -21.65 -10.55
C GLY A 44 -1.64 -21.02 -9.22
N GLU A 45 -1.73 -21.84 -8.16
CA GLU A 45 -1.62 -21.39 -6.78
C GLU A 45 -0.26 -20.76 -6.40
N PRO A 46 0.91 -21.24 -6.88
CA PRO A 46 2.20 -20.63 -6.53
C PRO A 46 2.34 -19.19 -7.03
N GLN A 47 1.91 -18.92 -8.27
CA GLN A 47 1.92 -17.56 -8.80
C GLN A 47 0.91 -16.68 -8.06
N LEU A 48 -0.28 -17.21 -7.75
CA LEU A 48 -1.30 -16.48 -7.01
C LEU A 48 -0.81 -16.09 -5.60
N ALA A 49 -0.11 -17.00 -4.90
CA ALA A 49 0.48 -16.73 -3.60
C ALA A 49 1.60 -15.69 -3.68
N TRP A 50 2.39 -15.73 -4.75
CA TRP A 50 3.43 -14.74 -5.03
C TRP A 50 2.83 -13.34 -5.27
N ASP A 51 1.82 -13.24 -6.13
CA ASP A 51 1.13 -11.99 -6.43
C ASP A 51 0.46 -11.41 -5.18
N LEU A 52 -0.10 -12.27 -4.32
CA LEU A 52 -0.65 -11.86 -3.03
C LEU A 52 0.43 -11.28 -2.10
N ALA A 53 1.59 -11.94 -2.01
CA ALA A 53 2.69 -11.46 -1.17
C ALA A 53 3.16 -10.05 -1.61
N TRP A 54 3.31 -9.81 -2.91
CA TRP A 54 3.69 -8.50 -3.44
C TRP A 54 2.59 -7.44 -3.31
N THR A 55 1.32 -7.85 -3.38
CA THR A 55 0.18 -6.98 -3.07
C THR A 55 0.25 -6.50 -1.61
N ILE A 56 0.53 -7.40 -0.67
CA ILE A 56 0.65 -7.06 0.76
C ILE A 56 1.86 -6.15 1.01
N LEU A 57 3.03 -6.50 0.43
CA LEU A 57 4.27 -5.72 0.59
C LEU A 57 4.13 -4.30 0.01
N SER A 58 3.49 -4.18 -1.16
CA SER A 58 3.25 -2.88 -1.80
C SER A 58 2.28 -2.02 -1.00
N GLY A 59 1.23 -2.60 -0.41
CA GLY A 59 0.32 -1.89 0.49
C GLY A 59 1.02 -1.38 1.76
N ILE A 60 1.87 -2.20 2.40
CA ILE A 60 2.73 -1.78 3.51
C ILE A 60 3.61 -0.60 3.09
N ALA A 61 4.29 -0.71 1.94
CA ALA A 61 5.19 0.32 1.44
C ALA A 61 4.47 1.65 1.16
N ALA A 62 3.27 1.60 0.57
CA ALA A 62 2.44 2.78 0.30
C ALA A 62 2.04 3.50 1.60
N ILE A 63 1.53 2.75 2.58
CA ILE A 63 1.12 3.29 3.88
C ILE A 63 2.33 3.87 4.62
N ALA A 64 3.47 3.18 4.60
CA ALA A 64 4.71 3.65 5.19
C ALA A 64 5.21 4.93 4.52
N PHE A 65 5.17 5.01 3.19
CA PHE A 65 5.56 6.18 2.42
C PHE A 65 4.69 7.40 2.77
N ALA A 66 3.37 7.25 2.69
CA ALA A 66 2.42 8.33 3.01
C ALA A 66 2.63 8.83 4.44
N SER A 67 2.78 7.91 5.40
CA SER A 67 3.02 8.24 6.80
C SER A 67 4.36 8.95 7.01
N ARG A 68 5.41 8.53 6.29
CA ARG A 68 6.74 9.10 6.43
C ARG A 68 6.80 10.53 5.91
N TYR A 69 6.25 10.76 4.72
CA TYR A 69 6.39 12.02 3.97
C TYR A 69 5.21 12.99 4.13
N ALA A 70 4.17 12.62 4.90
CA ALA A 70 3.07 13.53 5.22
C ALA A 70 3.57 14.86 5.80
N PRO A 71 3.09 16.03 5.34
CA PRO A 71 3.49 17.32 5.92
C PRO A 71 2.97 17.49 7.36
N THR A 72 1.77 16.98 7.64
CA THR A 72 1.11 17.03 8.95
C THR A 72 0.35 15.71 9.19
N TRP A 73 -0.01 15.39 10.44
CA TRP A 73 -0.86 14.22 10.79
C TRP A 73 -0.46 12.92 10.07
N PRO A 74 0.69 12.32 10.44
CA PRO A 74 1.33 11.24 9.68
C PRO A 74 0.47 9.98 9.63
N ARG A 75 -0.11 9.62 10.79
CA ARG A 75 -1.00 8.47 10.91
C ARG A 75 -2.27 8.65 10.08
N SER A 76 -2.77 9.88 9.94
CA SER A 76 -3.96 10.15 9.12
C SER A 76 -3.69 9.93 7.63
N HIS A 77 -2.51 10.33 7.13
CA HIS A 77 -2.16 10.09 5.72
C HIS A 77 -1.99 8.59 5.42
N GLY A 78 -1.30 7.86 6.30
CA GLY A 78 -1.22 6.40 6.21
C GLY A 78 -2.60 5.75 6.29
N GLY A 79 -3.47 6.23 7.18
CA GLY A 79 -4.84 5.77 7.32
C GLY A 79 -5.71 6.02 6.08
N VAL A 80 -5.55 7.17 5.40
CA VAL A 80 -6.25 7.46 4.14
C VAL A 80 -5.82 6.49 3.04
N VAL A 81 -4.51 6.28 2.87
CA VAL A 81 -4.00 5.31 1.88
C VAL A 81 -4.49 3.91 2.19
N TRP A 82 -4.43 3.50 3.47
CA TRP A 82 -4.98 2.22 3.90
C TRP A 82 -6.48 2.10 3.60
N ALA A 83 -7.28 3.12 3.86
CA ALA A 83 -8.72 3.08 3.63
C ALA A 83 -9.05 2.88 2.14
N VAL A 84 -8.30 3.52 1.23
CA VAL A 84 -8.44 3.32 -0.21
C VAL A 84 -8.03 1.89 -0.60
N ILE A 85 -6.91 1.37 -0.09
CA ILE A 85 -6.48 0.00 -0.34
C ILE A 85 -7.53 -0.99 0.17
N ALA A 86 -8.02 -0.81 1.39
CA ALA A 86 -9.03 -1.67 2.00
C ALA A 86 -10.35 -1.65 1.20
N ALA A 87 -10.80 -0.46 0.79
CA ALA A 87 -11.99 -0.33 -0.05
C ALA A 87 -11.82 -1.07 -1.39
N ALA A 88 -10.66 -0.91 -2.05
CA ALA A 88 -10.36 -1.61 -3.29
C ALA A 88 -10.30 -3.14 -3.08
N SER A 89 -9.65 -3.62 -2.02
CA SER A 89 -9.58 -5.05 -1.71
C SER A 89 -10.94 -5.66 -1.39
N ILE A 90 -11.79 -4.95 -0.64
CA ILE A 90 -13.16 -5.39 -0.33
C ILE A 90 -14.00 -5.40 -1.62
N TYR A 91 -13.88 -4.36 -2.45
CA TYR A 91 -14.55 -4.30 -3.74
C TYR A 91 -14.13 -5.48 -4.63
N THR A 92 -12.82 -5.74 -4.77
CA THR A 92 -12.32 -6.88 -5.56
C THR A 92 -12.78 -8.22 -5.00
N ALA A 93 -12.79 -8.38 -3.67
CA ALA A 93 -13.31 -9.58 -3.02
C ALA A 93 -14.82 -9.77 -3.24
N TRP A 94 -15.58 -8.68 -3.37
CA TRP A 94 -17.02 -8.74 -3.63
C TRP A 94 -17.32 -9.05 -5.11
N ASP A 95 -16.64 -8.36 -6.03
CA ASP A 95 -16.91 -8.39 -7.47
C ASP A 95 -16.31 -9.64 -8.15
N PHE A 96 -15.11 -10.04 -7.71
CA PHE A 96 -14.34 -11.14 -8.32
C PHE A 96 -14.03 -12.27 -7.34
N GLY A 97 -14.51 -12.22 -6.09
CA GLY A 97 -14.13 -13.20 -5.07
C GLY A 97 -14.49 -14.64 -5.42
N SER A 98 -15.53 -14.86 -6.21
CA SER A 98 -15.91 -16.19 -6.73
C SER A 98 -14.93 -16.77 -7.74
N ASP A 99 -14.10 -15.92 -8.36
CA ASP A 99 -13.14 -16.31 -9.39
C ASP A 99 -11.80 -16.76 -8.79
N PHE A 100 -11.61 -16.56 -7.48
CA PHE A 100 -10.38 -16.88 -6.76
C PHE A 100 -10.61 -17.95 -5.67
N PRO A 101 -9.57 -18.73 -5.32
CA PRO A 101 -9.62 -19.61 -4.15
C PRO A 101 -9.96 -18.86 -2.86
N PHE A 102 -10.75 -19.48 -1.98
CA PHE A 102 -11.17 -18.85 -0.71
C PHE A 102 -9.99 -18.38 0.13
N TRP A 103 -8.88 -19.14 0.12
CA TRP A 103 -7.70 -18.84 0.91
C TRP A 103 -7.07 -17.52 0.47
N PHE A 104 -7.09 -17.22 -0.83
CA PHE A 104 -6.51 -15.99 -1.39
C PHE A 104 -7.30 -14.77 -0.91
N VAL A 105 -8.63 -14.82 -1.05
CA VAL A 105 -9.54 -13.77 -0.60
C VAL A 105 -9.44 -13.59 0.92
N GLY A 106 -9.44 -14.70 1.67
CA GLY A 106 -9.30 -14.68 3.12
C GLY A 106 -8.00 -14.02 3.58
N ILE A 107 -6.86 -14.41 3.02
CA ILE A 107 -5.56 -13.82 3.36
C ILE A 107 -5.51 -12.35 2.94
N LEU A 108 -6.01 -11.98 1.75
CA LEU A 108 -6.07 -10.59 1.30
C LEU A 108 -6.79 -9.72 2.33
N LEU A 109 -7.99 -10.09 2.77
CA LEU A 109 -8.78 -9.32 3.73
C LEU A 109 -8.14 -9.29 5.12
N VAL A 110 -7.66 -10.43 5.61
CA VAL A 110 -6.97 -10.53 6.91
C VAL A 110 -5.64 -9.76 6.91
N SER A 111 -5.01 -9.58 5.75
CA SER A 111 -3.78 -8.80 5.63
C SER A 111 -4.01 -7.29 5.83
N LEU A 112 -5.22 -6.76 5.60
CA LEU A 112 -5.48 -5.31 5.64
C LEU A 112 -5.12 -4.67 7.00
N PRO A 113 -5.51 -5.24 8.16
CA PRO A 113 -5.02 -4.77 9.46
C PRO A 113 -3.50 -4.85 9.61
N VAL A 114 -2.86 -5.91 9.08
CA VAL A 114 -1.41 -6.09 9.14
C VAL A 114 -0.70 -5.03 8.31
N GLN A 115 -1.20 -4.74 7.11
CA GLN A 115 -0.68 -3.70 6.23
C GLN A 115 -0.75 -2.33 6.91
N ALA A 116 -1.89 -2.00 7.55
CA ALA A 116 -2.03 -0.78 8.34
C ALA A 116 -1.02 -0.71 9.48
N PHE A 117 -0.96 -1.76 10.30
CA PHE A 117 -0.12 -1.78 11.49
C PHE A 117 1.37 -1.64 11.14
N VAL A 118 1.87 -2.49 10.23
CA VAL A 118 3.28 -2.51 9.83
C VAL A 118 3.62 -1.24 9.05
N GLY A 119 2.79 -0.84 8.09
CA GLY A 119 3.01 0.36 7.29
C GLY A 119 3.09 1.62 8.14
N LEU A 120 2.13 1.82 9.05
CA LEU A 120 2.13 2.95 9.97
C LEU A 120 3.35 2.91 10.91
N TRP A 121 3.69 1.75 11.45
CA TRP A 121 4.83 1.59 12.35
C TRP A 121 6.16 1.94 11.66
N VAL A 122 6.42 1.37 10.49
CA VAL A 122 7.64 1.66 9.70
C VAL A 122 7.67 3.14 9.31
N GLY A 123 6.58 3.64 8.72
CA GLY A 123 6.51 5.00 8.21
C GLY A 123 6.68 6.06 9.29
N THR A 124 6.16 5.82 10.50
CA THR A 124 6.30 6.77 11.61
C THR A 124 7.65 6.69 12.33
N ARG A 125 8.28 5.50 12.43
CA ARG A 125 9.62 5.35 13.05
C ARG A 125 10.74 5.92 12.20
N LEU A 126 10.63 5.85 10.87
CA LEU A 126 11.67 6.31 9.94
C LEU A 126 11.52 7.78 9.53
N ARG A 127 10.71 8.57 10.24
CA ARG A 127 10.54 9.99 9.93
C ARG A 127 11.81 10.75 10.30
N PRO A 128 12.28 11.66 9.41
CA PRO A 128 13.34 12.59 9.78
C PRO A 128 12.92 13.40 11.01
N ALA A 129 13.84 13.58 11.96
CA ALA A 129 13.63 14.54 13.04
C ALA A 129 13.38 15.92 12.41
N ARG A 130 12.38 16.65 12.91
CA ARG A 130 12.17 18.04 12.50
C ARG A 130 13.35 18.84 13.06
N ALA A 131 14.26 19.26 12.18
CA ALA A 131 15.32 20.22 12.50
C ALA A 131 14.73 21.60 12.78
#